data_AF-I3ZDT9-F1
#
_entry.id   AF-I3ZDT9-F1
#
_cell.length_a   1.000
_cell.length_b   1.000
_cell.length_c   1.000
_cell.angle_alpha   90.00
_cell.angle_beta   90.00
_cell.angle_gamma   90.00
#
_symmetry.space_group_name_H-M   'P 1'
#
loop_
_entity.id
_entity.type
_entity.pdbx_description
1 polymer ?
#
loop_
_entity_poly.entity_id
_entity_poly.type
_entity_poly.pdbx_seq_one_letter_code
_entity_poly.pdbx_strand_id
1 'polypeptide(L)'
;MISLRQARQQRSWSAAHVIHLMLMLPLLAPHASGQSQPATPRLSFDTASLHETKPGSEEQNSNVPLGPGNVYSPTGGLLVIHNYPLVGLVSFAYRMTSGQLSTFENMAPAWVRDTHFSVVARTEKTDVTKDELRLMMRSLLAERFAMAVHYESRQTPVFAAQLVKPGQPGPRLRPHPADGCSHAFPKDAANGALPPPDTIAGGFPAVCGGLLMMSSSTPTHYLIGARDVQVVTITNAMASWGDLGRPVVDQTGLTGNYDFALDFIPKRADPPPGTPAPPTEGEEPNFLYAVRTQLGMKLEAQKQPVEVLLLDHIDHLSDN
;
A
#
# COMPACT_ATOMS: atom_id res chain seq x y z
N MET A 1 -43.26 38.39 17.57
CA MET A 1 -44.17 37.92 18.64
C MET A 1 -45.60 38.26 18.24
N ILE A 2 -46.60 37.42 18.60
CA ILE A 2 -48.06 37.70 18.52
C ILE A 2 -48.62 37.79 17.06
N SER A 3 -49.88 37.45 16.68
CA SER A 3 -50.95 36.52 17.14
C SER A 3 -52.18 36.73 16.20
N LEU A 4 -53.05 35.78 15.78
CA LEU A 4 -53.10 34.31 15.72
C LEU A 4 -54.27 33.84 14.79
N ARG A 5 -54.42 32.51 14.58
CA ARG A 5 -55.67 31.76 14.26
C ARG A 5 -56.43 31.97 12.93
N GLN A 6 -56.22 30.98 12.04
CA GLN A 6 -57.24 30.06 11.49
C GLN A 6 -58.74 30.46 11.42
N ALA A 7 -59.33 30.25 10.25
CA ALA A 7 -60.71 29.77 10.07
C ALA A 7 -60.71 28.51 9.17
N ARG A 8 -61.82 27.75 9.09
CA ARG A 8 -61.83 26.37 8.59
C ARG A 8 -63.13 26.04 7.81
N GLN A 9 -63.02 25.04 6.91
CA GLN A 9 -64.06 24.05 6.53
C GLN A 9 -65.16 24.36 5.47
N GLN A 10 -65.36 23.33 4.63
CA GLN A 10 -66.61 22.83 3.99
C GLN A 10 -67.26 23.55 2.78
N ARG A 11 -68.11 22.89 1.93
CA ARG A 11 -68.16 21.49 1.41
C ARG A 11 -69.35 21.29 0.42
N SER A 12 -69.10 21.04 -0.87
CA SER A 12 -69.97 20.31 -1.83
C SER A 12 -69.21 20.16 -3.15
N TRP A 13 -69.29 19.10 -3.98
CA TRP A 13 -70.32 18.10 -4.35
C TRP A 13 -71.33 18.53 -5.43
N SER A 14 -71.04 18.12 -6.66
CA SER A 14 -71.99 17.70 -7.70
C SER A 14 -71.24 16.78 -8.68
N ALA A 15 -71.89 15.77 -9.25
CA ALA A 15 -71.24 14.70 -10.01
C ALA A 15 -71.81 14.56 -11.43
N ALA A 16 -70.98 14.17 -12.39
CA ALA A 16 -71.38 13.84 -13.75
C ALA A 16 -70.62 12.60 -14.25
N HIS A 17 -71.38 11.56 -14.56
CA HIS A 17 -70.97 10.23 -15.01
C HIS A 17 -69.93 10.20 -16.13
N VAL A 18 -68.94 9.32 -16.00
CA VAL A 18 -68.22 8.71 -17.14
C VAL A 18 -68.25 7.19 -16.95
N ILE A 19 -68.41 6.47 -18.07
CA ILE A 19 -68.78 5.05 -18.11
C ILE A 19 -67.59 4.13 -17.75
N HIS A 20 -67.84 3.07 -16.97
CA HIS A 20 -66.86 2.01 -16.76
C HIS A 20 -66.65 1.16 -18.03
N LEU A 21 -65.41 1.08 -18.50
CA LEU A 21 -64.96 0.05 -19.43
C LEU A 21 -63.93 -0.84 -18.70
N MET A 22 -64.32 -2.07 -18.33
CA MET A 22 -63.40 -3.02 -17.72
C MET A 22 -62.48 -3.66 -18.78
N LEU A 23 -61.26 -3.13 -18.89
CA LEU A 23 -60.17 -3.76 -19.64
C LEU A 23 -59.36 -4.66 -18.72
N MET A 24 -59.56 -5.98 -18.84
CA MET A 24 -58.69 -7.00 -18.24
C MET A 24 -57.34 -7.01 -18.96
N LEU A 25 -56.32 -6.34 -18.41
CA LEU A 25 -54.94 -6.55 -18.83
C LEU A 25 -54.41 -7.88 -18.24
N PRO A 26 -53.82 -8.78 -19.06
CA PRO A 26 -53.08 -9.92 -18.52
C PRO A 26 -51.78 -9.43 -17.86
N LEU A 27 -51.46 -9.98 -16.68
CA LEU A 27 -50.14 -9.80 -16.08
C LEU A 27 -49.09 -10.56 -16.91
N LEU A 28 -48.40 -9.85 -17.81
CA LEU A 28 -47.11 -10.32 -18.32
C LEU A 28 -46.08 -10.17 -17.19
N ALA A 29 -45.60 -11.29 -16.66
CA ALA A 29 -44.44 -11.27 -15.78
C ALA A 29 -43.22 -10.75 -16.57
N PRO A 30 -42.49 -9.74 -16.05
CA PRO A 30 -41.29 -9.25 -16.70
C PRO A 30 -40.28 -10.40 -16.78
N HIS A 31 -39.96 -10.83 -18.00
CA HIS A 31 -38.93 -11.82 -18.21
C HIS A 31 -37.59 -11.17 -17.84
N ALA A 32 -37.04 -11.57 -16.70
CA ALA A 32 -35.75 -11.09 -16.23
C ALA A 32 -34.64 -11.64 -17.15
N SER A 33 -34.41 -10.95 -18.27
CA SER A 33 -33.25 -11.20 -19.13
C SER A 33 -32.00 -10.99 -18.31
N GLY A 34 -31.39 -12.09 -17.87
CA GLY A 34 -30.13 -12.10 -17.13
C GLY A 34 -29.00 -11.59 -18.02
N GLN A 35 -28.86 -10.27 -18.11
CA GLN A 35 -27.71 -9.62 -18.69
C GLN A 35 -26.51 -9.92 -17.79
N SER A 36 -25.75 -10.95 -18.17
CA SER A 36 -24.40 -11.14 -17.70
C SER A 36 -23.61 -9.86 -17.99
N GLN A 37 -23.32 -9.10 -16.93
CA GLN A 37 -22.44 -7.95 -17.06
C GLN A 37 -21.11 -8.45 -17.66
N PRO A 38 -20.56 -7.78 -18.70
CA PRO A 38 -19.28 -8.17 -19.24
C PRO A 38 -18.25 -8.07 -18.11
N ALA A 39 -17.67 -9.22 -17.74
CA ALA A 39 -16.66 -9.25 -16.69
C ALA A 39 -15.49 -8.35 -17.12
N THR A 40 -15.24 -7.29 -16.36
CA THR A 40 -14.10 -6.40 -16.58
C THR A 40 -12.84 -7.26 -16.73
N PRO A 41 -12.08 -7.17 -17.84
CA PRO A 41 -10.91 -8.01 -18.05
C PRO A 41 -9.97 -7.89 -16.85
N ARG A 42 -9.87 -8.97 -16.06
CA ARG A 42 -8.93 -9.03 -14.95
C ARG A 42 -7.53 -9.11 -15.55
N LEU A 43 -6.70 -8.13 -15.24
CA LEU A 43 -5.32 -8.14 -15.69
C LEU A 43 -4.61 -9.37 -15.11
N SER A 44 -4.01 -10.18 -15.96
CA SER A 44 -3.43 -11.49 -15.62
C SER A 44 -2.06 -11.64 -16.28
N PHE A 45 -1.32 -12.67 -15.85
CA PHE A 45 -0.18 -13.16 -16.62
C PHE A 45 -0.68 -14.08 -17.75
N ASP A 46 0.03 -14.11 -18.86
CA ASP A 46 -0.26 -14.98 -20.01
C ASP A 46 0.27 -16.41 -19.76
N THR A 47 1.33 -16.55 -18.96
CA THR A 47 1.71 -17.82 -18.31
C THR A 47 2.18 -17.57 -16.88
N ALA A 48 1.88 -18.49 -15.95
CA ALA A 48 2.36 -18.42 -14.57
C ALA A 48 2.50 -19.81 -13.96
N SER A 49 3.71 -20.17 -13.51
CA SER A 49 3.91 -21.26 -12.56
C SER A 49 4.02 -20.70 -11.14
N LEU A 50 3.43 -21.41 -10.20
CA LEU A 50 3.50 -21.12 -8.76
C LEU A 50 3.55 -22.47 -8.04
N HIS A 51 4.54 -22.65 -7.17
CA HIS A 51 4.76 -23.92 -6.47
C HIS A 51 5.36 -23.69 -5.08
N GLU A 52 5.13 -24.64 -4.17
CA GLU A 52 5.72 -24.60 -2.82
C GLU A 52 7.24 -24.80 -2.87
N THR A 53 7.98 -23.92 -2.20
CA THR A 53 9.44 -23.97 -2.10
C THR A 53 9.84 -24.83 -0.89
N LYS A 54 10.72 -25.81 -1.10
CA LYS A 54 11.21 -26.65 0.00
C LYS A 54 12.18 -25.85 0.87
N PRO A 55 12.14 -25.97 2.21
CA PRO A 55 13.09 -25.28 3.09
C PRO A 55 14.54 -25.52 2.69
N GLY A 56 15.28 -24.44 2.39
CA GLY A 56 16.67 -24.49 1.98
C GLY A 56 16.94 -24.91 0.54
N SER A 57 15.93 -25.06 -0.34
CA SER A 57 16.16 -25.43 -1.75
C SER A 57 16.49 -24.25 -2.67
N GLU A 58 16.08 -23.03 -2.31
CA GLU A 58 16.29 -21.81 -3.11
C GLU A 58 16.61 -20.62 -2.19
N GLU A 59 17.44 -19.67 -2.64
CA GLU A 59 17.66 -18.40 -1.93
C GLU A 59 16.49 -17.44 -2.15
N GLN A 60 16.08 -16.72 -1.10
CA GLN A 60 14.99 -15.75 -1.19
C GLN A 60 15.40 -14.55 -2.04
N ASN A 61 14.81 -14.43 -3.24
CA ASN A 61 15.13 -13.35 -4.18
C ASN A 61 13.94 -13.01 -5.09
N SER A 62 13.99 -11.85 -5.76
CA SER A 62 12.99 -11.45 -6.76
C SER A 62 13.60 -10.48 -7.78
N ASN A 63 13.19 -10.58 -9.04
CA ASN A 63 13.60 -9.63 -10.08
C ASN A 63 12.86 -8.27 -10.00
N VAL A 64 11.85 -8.16 -9.14
CA VAL A 64 11.12 -6.91 -8.85
C VAL A 64 11.08 -6.68 -7.32
N PRO A 65 11.50 -5.51 -6.79
CA PRO A 65 11.45 -5.26 -5.35
C PRO A 65 10.01 -5.27 -4.82
N LEU A 66 9.67 -6.18 -3.91
CA LEU A 66 8.28 -6.39 -3.46
C LEU A 66 7.72 -5.30 -2.51
N GLY A 67 8.49 -4.24 -2.22
CA GLY A 67 8.06 -3.10 -1.41
C GLY A 67 7.02 -2.17 -2.07
N PRO A 68 6.49 -1.18 -1.34
CA PRO A 68 5.35 -0.35 -1.77
C PRO A 68 5.67 0.67 -2.88
N GLY A 69 6.92 1.14 -2.98
CA GLY A 69 7.37 2.04 -4.04
C GLY A 69 7.25 1.43 -5.44
N ASN A 70 7.31 2.26 -6.48
CA ASN A 70 7.00 1.90 -7.87
C ASN A 70 8.22 1.70 -8.78
N VAL A 71 9.38 2.24 -8.39
CA VAL A 71 10.68 2.01 -9.04
C VAL A 71 11.02 0.51 -9.13
N TYR A 72 11.45 0.08 -10.32
CA TYR A 72 12.11 -1.20 -10.63
C TYR A 72 12.71 -1.14 -12.04
N SER A 73 13.64 -2.04 -12.37
CA SER A 73 14.18 -2.15 -13.74
C SER A 73 13.22 -2.93 -14.65
N PRO A 74 12.89 -2.45 -15.86
CA PRO A 74 11.96 -3.14 -16.76
C PRO A 74 12.40 -4.58 -17.08
N THR A 75 11.48 -5.53 -16.93
CA THR A 75 11.77 -6.98 -17.00
C THR A 75 11.33 -7.65 -18.31
N GLY A 76 10.76 -6.90 -19.27
CA GLY A 76 10.22 -7.46 -20.51
C GLY A 76 9.08 -8.45 -20.25
N GLY A 77 8.14 -8.06 -19.39
CA GLY A 77 6.96 -8.86 -19.02
C GLY A 77 7.23 -10.02 -18.07
N LEU A 78 8.46 -10.26 -17.62
CA LEU A 78 8.83 -11.38 -16.74
C LEU A 78 8.79 -10.98 -15.25
N LEU A 79 8.08 -11.74 -14.43
CA LEU A 79 8.16 -11.71 -12.97
C LEU A 79 8.77 -13.03 -12.47
N VAL A 80 9.77 -12.92 -11.59
CA VAL A 80 10.43 -14.04 -10.92
C VAL A 80 10.52 -13.70 -9.45
N ILE A 81 9.99 -14.58 -8.61
CA ILE A 81 10.04 -14.52 -7.13
C ILE A 81 10.41 -15.92 -6.64
N HIS A 82 11.43 -16.05 -5.82
CA HIS A 82 11.88 -17.33 -5.24
C HIS A 82 11.78 -17.29 -3.72
N ASN A 83 11.26 -18.38 -3.14
CA ASN A 83 11.25 -18.63 -1.70
C ASN A 83 10.67 -17.47 -0.86
N TYR A 84 9.44 -17.05 -1.16
CA TYR A 84 8.70 -16.05 -0.37
C TYR A 84 7.47 -16.67 0.32
N PRO A 85 7.19 -16.34 1.59
CA PRO A 85 5.95 -16.77 2.24
C PRO A 85 4.74 -16.14 1.54
N LEU A 86 3.62 -16.85 1.45
CA LEU A 86 2.44 -16.41 0.69
C LEU A 86 1.93 -15.03 1.14
N VAL A 87 1.97 -14.75 2.44
CA VAL A 87 1.62 -13.44 3.01
C VAL A 87 2.45 -12.28 2.41
N GLY A 88 3.69 -12.53 2.01
CA GLY A 88 4.54 -11.55 1.31
C GLY A 88 4.05 -11.25 -0.11
N LEU A 89 3.54 -12.25 -0.82
CA LEU A 89 2.95 -12.10 -2.15
C LEU A 89 1.63 -11.31 -2.08
N VAL A 90 0.79 -11.60 -1.07
CA VAL A 90 -0.44 -10.83 -0.79
C VAL A 90 -0.09 -9.38 -0.42
N SER A 91 0.87 -9.17 0.48
CA SER A 91 1.34 -7.85 0.91
C SER A 91 1.79 -6.97 -0.26
N PHE A 92 2.59 -7.54 -1.18
CA PHE A 92 2.97 -6.90 -2.43
C PHE A 92 1.75 -6.54 -3.30
N ALA A 93 0.88 -7.52 -3.57
CA ALA A 93 -0.27 -7.38 -4.46
C ALA A 93 -1.26 -6.30 -3.99
N TYR A 94 -1.46 -6.16 -2.67
CA TYR A 94 -2.40 -5.21 -2.08
C TYR A 94 -1.75 -3.91 -1.55
N ARG A 95 -0.43 -3.71 -1.70
CA ARG A 95 0.34 -2.58 -1.10
C ARG A 95 0.10 -2.45 0.41
N MET A 96 0.12 -3.57 1.13
CA MET A 96 -0.30 -3.56 2.53
C MET A 96 0.69 -2.78 3.41
N THR A 97 0.16 -1.89 4.25
CA THR A 97 0.91 -1.29 5.36
C THR A 97 1.18 -2.36 6.43
N SER A 98 2.17 -2.13 7.31
CA SER A 98 2.49 -3.06 8.41
C SER A 98 1.30 -3.35 9.33
N GLY A 99 0.43 -2.36 9.58
CA GLY A 99 -0.81 -2.56 10.34
C GLY A 99 -1.85 -3.42 9.61
N GLN A 100 -1.98 -3.27 8.29
CA GLN A 100 -2.86 -4.11 7.47
C GLN A 100 -2.31 -5.54 7.35
N LEU A 101 -0.99 -5.70 7.17
CA LEU A 101 -0.30 -6.99 7.16
C LEU A 101 -0.57 -7.76 8.45
N SER A 102 -0.32 -7.14 9.61
CA SER A 102 -0.61 -7.76 10.91
C SER A 102 -2.11 -8.08 11.10
N THR A 103 -3.01 -7.23 10.60
CA THR A 103 -4.46 -7.50 10.65
C THR A 103 -4.82 -8.75 9.84
N PHE A 104 -4.23 -8.91 8.66
CA PHE A 104 -4.43 -10.08 7.79
C PHE A 104 -3.79 -11.35 8.36
N GLU A 105 -2.56 -11.27 8.91
CA GLU A 105 -1.87 -12.39 9.56
C GLU A 105 -2.62 -12.95 10.78
N ASN A 106 -3.39 -12.11 11.48
CA ASN A 106 -4.26 -12.54 12.58
C ASN A 106 -5.55 -13.23 12.12
N MET A 107 -5.90 -13.15 10.82
CA MET A 107 -7.06 -13.82 10.22
C MET A 107 -6.66 -15.04 9.35
N ALA A 108 -5.46 -15.00 8.76
CA ALA A 108 -4.96 -16.04 7.89
C ALA A 108 -4.58 -17.33 8.65
N PRO A 109 -4.84 -18.52 8.07
CA PRO A 109 -4.25 -19.77 8.55
C PRO A 109 -2.72 -19.68 8.63
N ALA A 110 -2.12 -20.34 9.62
CA ALA A 110 -0.68 -20.25 9.89
C ALA A 110 0.21 -20.54 8.66
N TRP A 111 -0.19 -21.51 7.83
CA TRP A 111 0.52 -21.89 6.61
C TRP A 111 0.70 -20.72 5.61
N VAL A 112 -0.16 -19.70 5.61
CA VAL A 112 -0.04 -18.53 4.72
C VAL A 112 1.21 -17.68 5.04
N ARG A 113 1.67 -17.72 6.30
CA ARG A 113 2.94 -17.11 6.74
C ARG A 113 4.09 -18.11 6.68
N ASP A 114 3.83 -19.36 7.01
CA ASP A 114 4.88 -20.35 7.28
C ASP A 114 5.33 -21.09 5.98
N THR A 115 4.42 -21.35 5.05
CA THR A 115 4.69 -21.99 3.75
C THR A 115 5.21 -20.98 2.73
N HIS A 116 6.33 -21.32 2.08
CA HIS A 116 7.01 -20.48 1.10
C HIS A 116 6.72 -20.95 -0.33
N PHE A 117 6.70 -20.03 -1.27
CA PHE A 117 6.37 -20.27 -2.68
C PHE A 117 7.35 -19.57 -3.62
N SER A 118 7.55 -20.18 -4.78
CA SER A 118 8.30 -19.62 -5.90
C SER A 118 7.37 -19.45 -7.11
N VAL A 119 7.45 -18.27 -7.73
CA VAL A 119 6.57 -17.80 -8.82
C VAL A 119 7.41 -17.42 -10.02
N VAL A 120 7.13 -18.00 -11.18
CA VAL A 120 7.67 -17.56 -12.47
C VAL A 120 6.50 -17.28 -13.40
N ALA A 121 6.29 -16.01 -13.73
CA ALA A 121 5.16 -15.55 -14.49
C ALA A 121 5.58 -14.59 -15.61
N ARG A 122 4.85 -14.61 -16.73
CA ARG A 122 5.13 -13.81 -17.91
C ARG A 122 3.86 -13.19 -18.46
N THR A 123 3.97 -11.97 -18.96
CA THR A 123 3.01 -11.38 -19.90
C THR A 123 3.69 -10.96 -21.21
N GLU A 124 2.92 -10.85 -22.28
CA GLU A 124 3.34 -10.23 -23.55
C GLU A 124 3.58 -8.71 -23.41
N LYS A 125 2.94 -8.03 -22.44
CA LYS A 125 3.19 -6.60 -22.21
C LYS A 125 4.64 -6.40 -21.72
N THR A 126 5.45 -5.68 -22.50
CA THR A 126 6.87 -5.45 -22.16
C THR A 126 7.07 -4.24 -21.24
N ASP A 127 6.17 -3.26 -21.30
CA ASP A 127 6.11 -2.02 -20.52
C ASP A 127 5.15 -2.11 -19.33
N VAL A 128 5.11 -3.26 -18.64
CA VAL A 128 4.29 -3.43 -17.43
C VAL A 128 4.70 -2.38 -16.38
N THR A 129 3.72 -1.74 -15.75
CA THR A 129 3.93 -0.94 -14.54
C THR A 129 3.88 -1.83 -13.31
N LYS A 130 4.44 -1.36 -12.19
CA LYS A 130 4.44 -2.15 -10.96
C LYS A 130 3.03 -2.35 -10.36
N ASP A 131 2.10 -1.45 -10.67
CA ASP A 131 0.70 -1.60 -10.26
C ASP A 131 -0.08 -2.58 -11.14
N GLU A 132 0.26 -2.66 -12.43
CA GLU A 132 -0.20 -3.75 -13.29
C GLU A 132 0.33 -5.11 -12.80
N LEU A 133 1.62 -5.24 -12.46
CA LEU A 133 2.15 -6.47 -11.85
C LEU A 133 1.44 -6.85 -10.54
N ARG A 134 1.07 -5.86 -9.72
CA ARG A 134 0.29 -6.09 -8.49
C ARG A 134 -1.13 -6.58 -8.80
N LEU A 135 -1.81 -6.02 -9.81
CA LEU A 135 -3.13 -6.49 -10.25
C LEU A 135 -3.06 -7.91 -10.85
N MET A 136 -2.02 -8.20 -11.65
CA MET A 136 -1.76 -9.56 -12.16
C MET A 136 -1.53 -10.56 -11.03
N MET A 137 -0.79 -10.18 -9.98
CA MET A 137 -0.62 -11.01 -8.79
C MET A 137 -1.94 -11.24 -8.03
N ARG A 138 -2.83 -10.24 -7.92
CA ARG A 138 -4.18 -10.45 -7.32
C ARG A 138 -4.98 -11.50 -8.09
N SER A 139 -4.95 -11.43 -9.42
CA SER A 139 -5.61 -12.42 -10.29
C SER A 139 -5.03 -13.82 -10.06
N LEU A 140 -3.69 -13.96 -10.05
CA LEU A 140 -3.01 -15.23 -9.81
C LEU A 140 -3.33 -15.83 -8.43
N LEU A 141 -3.34 -15.01 -7.37
CA LEU A 141 -3.67 -15.43 -6.02
C LEU A 141 -5.14 -15.88 -5.89
N ALA A 142 -6.07 -15.14 -6.52
CA ALA A 142 -7.48 -15.51 -6.56
C ALA A 142 -7.74 -16.80 -7.36
N GLU A 143 -6.90 -17.12 -8.36
CA GLU A 143 -7.01 -18.30 -9.22
C GLU A 143 -6.36 -19.55 -8.59
N ARG A 144 -5.18 -19.42 -7.97
CA ARG A 144 -4.38 -20.56 -7.44
C ARG A 144 -4.72 -20.97 -6.00
N PHE A 145 -5.38 -20.10 -5.24
CA PHE A 145 -5.73 -20.31 -3.82
C PHE A 145 -7.20 -19.99 -3.51
N ALA A 146 -8.05 -19.85 -4.54
CA ALA A 146 -9.44 -19.38 -4.44
C ALA A 146 -9.62 -18.07 -3.63
N MET A 147 -8.56 -17.26 -3.50
CA MET A 147 -8.46 -16.26 -2.44
C MET A 147 -9.48 -15.13 -2.60
N ALA A 148 -10.30 -14.93 -1.57
CA ALA A 148 -11.30 -13.86 -1.48
C ALA A 148 -10.96 -12.89 -0.35
N VAL A 149 -11.07 -11.60 -0.63
CA VAL A 149 -10.78 -10.49 0.29
C VAL A 149 -11.71 -9.31 0.03
N HIS A 150 -11.99 -8.53 1.08
CA HIS A 150 -12.70 -7.25 0.97
C HIS A 150 -12.03 -6.16 1.82
N TYR A 151 -12.52 -4.93 1.69
CA TYR A 151 -12.10 -3.79 2.50
C TYR A 151 -13.20 -3.38 3.49
N GLU A 152 -12.82 -3.11 4.74
CA GLU A 152 -13.70 -2.57 5.79
C GLU A 152 -13.09 -1.28 6.36
N SER A 153 -13.92 -0.32 6.78
CA SER A 153 -13.45 0.91 7.43
C SER A 153 -13.48 0.76 8.95
N ARG A 154 -12.31 0.67 9.60
CA ARG A 154 -12.17 0.45 11.06
C ARG A 154 -11.59 1.67 11.77
N GLN A 155 -12.12 1.95 12.97
CA GLN A 155 -11.65 3.02 13.85
C GLN A 155 -10.36 2.63 14.57
N THR A 156 -9.23 2.95 13.97
CA THR A 156 -7.89 2.49 14.39
C THR A 156 -7.12 3.61 15.10
N PRO A 157 -6.36 3.30 16.18
CA PRO A 157 -5.38 4.22 16.73
C PRO A 157 -4.23 4.42 15.74
N VAL A 158 -4.07 5.66 15.25
CA VAL A 158 -3.07 6.03 14.23
C VAL A 158 -2.17 7.15 14.74
N PHE A 159 -1.07 7.38 14.03
CA PHE A 159 -0.33 8.65 14.11
C PHE A 159 -0.69 9.52 12.89
N ALA A 160 -1.20 10.72 13.13
CA ALA A 160 -1.35 11.74 12.11
C ALA A 160 0.00 12.42 11.85
N ALA A 161 0.53 12.27 10.64
CA ALA A 161 1.69 13.03 10.18
C ALA A 161 1.23 14.42 9.73
N GLN A 162 1.51 15.44 10.54
CA GLN A 162 1.21 16.84 10.26
C GLN A 162 2.50 17.65 10.17
N LEU A 163 2.50 18.78 9.47
CA LEU A 163 3.63 19.70 9.53
C LEU A 163 3.73 20.40 10.90
N VAL A 164 4.97 20.60 11.38
CA VAL A 164 5.29 21.39 12.58
C VAL A 164 4.96 22.88 12.35
N LYS A 165 5.08 23.34 11.09
CA LYS A 165 4.66 24.65 10.62
C LYS A 165 3.81 24.47 9.36
N PRO A 166 2.52 24.87 9.33
CA PRO A 166 1.66 24.68 8.16
C PRO A 166 2.28 25.25 6.87
N GLY A 167 2.26 24.45 5.80
CA GLY A 167 2.85 24.80 4.50
C GLY A 167 4.38 24.88 4.44
N GLN A 168 5.11 24.60 5.54
CA GLN A 168 6.57 24.66 5.60
C GLN A 168 7.14 23.27 5.94
N PRO A 169 7.53 22.45 4.94
CA PRO A 169 8.26 21.21 5.18
C PRO A 169 9.67 21.46 5.70
N GLY A 170 10.29 20.42 6.25
CA GLY A 170 11.67 20.49 6.77
C GLY A 170 12.75 20.53 5.68
N PRO A 171 14.00 20.83 6.05
CA PRO A 171 15.10 21.06 5.10
C PRO A 171 15.46 19.85 4.21
N ARG A 172 14.99 18.64 4.56
CA ARG A 172 15.19 17.41 3.78
C ARG A 172 13.87 16.81 3.27
N LEU A 173 12.83 17.63 3.14
CA LEU A 173 11.58 17.33 2.43
C LEU A 173 11.27 18.50 1.50
N ARG A 174 11.43 18.33 0.19
CA ARG A 174 11.20 19.37 -0.82
C ARG A 174 10.23 18.87 -1.89
N PRO A 175 9.41 19.74 -2.51
CA PRO A 175 8.69 19.37 -3.73
C PRO A 175 9.67 18.80 -4.77
N HIS A 176 9.25 17.77 -5.49
CA HIS A 176 10.03 17.25 -6.61
C HIS A 176 10.13 18.35 -7.68
N PRO A 177 11.34 18.72 -8.13
CA PRO A 177 11.51 19.72 -9.17
C PRO A 177 11.09 19.15 -10.54
N ALA A 178 10.94 20.01 -11.55
CA ALA A 178 10.44 19.60 -12.87
C ALA A 178 11.49 18.91 -13.77
N ASP A 179 12.75 18.80 -13.34
CA ASP A 179 13.79 18.04 -14.03
C ASP A 179 13.62 16.54 -13.80
N GLY A 180 13.28 15.82 -14.87
CA GLY A 180 13.09 14.37 -14.86
C GLY A 180 14.35 13.60 -14.45
N CYS A 181 14.12 12.48 -13.77
CA CYS A 181 15.14 11.64 -13.16
C CYS A 181 14.96 10.17 -13.58
N SER A 182 15.99 9.35 -13.38
CA SER A 182 15.90 7.93 -13.75
C SER A 182 14.94 7.16 -12.83
N HIS A 183 13.95 6.50 -13.41
CA HIS A 183 13.16 5.46 -12.74
C HIS A 183 13.71 4.04 -12.96
N ALA A 184 14.83 3.90 -13.69
CA ALA A 184 15.57 2.64 -13.79
C ALA A 184 16.65 2.58 -12.71
N PHE A 185 16.74 1.44 -12.00
CA PHE A 185 17.90 1.14 -11.16
C PHE A 185 19.13 0.85 -12.02
N PRO A 186 20.35 1.13 -11.52
CA PRO A 186 21.58 0.53 -12.05
C PRO A 186 21.43 -1.00 -12.08
N LYS A 187 21.80 -1.65 -13.19
CA LYS A 187 21.60 -3.10 -13.37
C LYS A 187 22.37 -3.93 -12.35
N ASP A 188 23.49 -3.42 -11.87
CA ASP A 188 24.41 -4.09 -10.96
C ASP A 188 23.83 -4.25 -9.54
N ALA A 189 22.82 -3.44 -9.19
CA ALA A 189 22.06 -3.54 -7.94
C ALA A 189 21.25 -4.85 -7.81
N ALA A 190 21.08 -5.61 -8.89
CA ALA A 190 20.32 -6.87 -8.88
C ALA A 190 21.07 -8.05 -8.22
N ASN A 191 22.39 -7.94 -8.03
CA ASN A 191 23.25 -9.07 -7.64
C ASN A 191 23.48 -9.18 -6.11
N GLY A 192 22.54 -8.70 -5.29
CA GLY A 192 22.58 -8.76 -3.82
C GLY A 192 23.59 -7.80 -3.16
N ALA A 193 24.76 -7.61 -3.77
CA ALA A 193 25.67 -6.52 -3.46
C ALA A 193 25.14 -5.21 -4.04
N LEU A 194 24.34 -4.48 -3.25
CA LEU A 194 23.99 -3.10 -3.55
C LEU A 194 25.25 -2.20 -3.41
N PRO A 195 25.82 -1.65 -4.50
CA PRO A 195 26.46 -0.35 -4.36
C PRO A 195 25.41 0.63 -3.82
N PRO A 196 25.79 1.61 -2.97
CA PRO A 196 24.84 2.63 -2.55
C PRO A 196 24.20 3.28 -3.78
N PRO A 197 22.87 3.53 -3.80
CA PRO A 197 22.30 4.40 -4.80
C PRO A 197 22.94 5.77 -4.62
N ASP A 198 23.74 6.20 -5.60
CA ASP A 198 24.49 7.46 -5.52
C ASP A 198 23.57 8.60 -5.07
N THR A 199 23.97 9.33 -4.04
CA THR A 199 23.16 10.42 -3.52
C THR A 199 23.50 11.74 -4.21
N ILE A 200 22.47 12.50 -4.57
CA ILE A 200 22.62 13.87 -5.06
C ILE A 200 22.70 14.85 -3.87
N ALA A 201 23.09 16.10 -4.16
CA ALA A 201 23.23 17.15 -3.16
C ALA A 201 21.99 17.26 -2.24
N GLY A 202 22.24 17.16 -0.92
CA GLY A 202 21.21 17.04 0.14
C GLY A 202 21.04 15.61 0.69
N GLY A 203 21.64 14.61 0.05
CA GLY A 203 21.56 13.20 0.44
C GLY A 203 20.26 12.52 0.00
N PHE A 204 19.63 13.02 -1.08
CA PHE A 204 18.51 12.35 -1.76
C PHE A 204 19.06 11.30 -2.74
N PRO A 205 18.34 10.20 -3.05
CA PRO A 205 18.81 9.23 -4.04
C PRO A 205 18.89 9.84 -5.46
N ALA A 206 19.76 9.32 -6.32
CA ALA A 206 19.79 9.72 -7.74
C ALA A 206 18.53 9.29 -8.53
N VAL A 207 17.94 8.14 -8.18
CA VAL A 207 16.78 7.55 -8.86
C VAL A 207 15.44 7.89 -8.21
N CYS A 208 14.34 7.73 -8.96
CA CYS A 208 13.01 8.23 -8.64
C CYS A 208 11.91 7.17 -8.64
N GLY A 209 10.79 7.48 -7.97
CA GLY A 209 9.58 6.66 -7.93
C GLY A 209 9.54 5.59 -6.82
N GLY A 210 10.41 5.67 -5.79
CA GLY A 210 10.33 4.74 -4.67
C GLY A 210 11.25 5.03 -3.49
N LEU A 211 10.99 4.29 -2.42
CA LEU A 211 11.65 4.39 -1.12
C LEU A 211 12.91 3.51 -1.10
N LEU A 212 14.05 4.08 -0.73
CA LEU A 212 15.36 3.42 -0.78
C LEU A 212 16.10 3.53 0.55
N MET A 213 16.68 2.41 0.98
CA MET A 213 17.77 2.40 1.95
C MET A 213 19.06 2.82 1.25
N MET A 214 19.86 3.68 1.88
CA MET A 214 21.07 4.25 1.31
C MET A 214 22.19 4.21 2.36
N SER A 215 23.46 4.18 1.93
CA SER A 215 24.58 4.29 2.86
C SER A 215 24.61 5.68 3.49
N SER A 216 24.39 5.76 4.82
CA SER A 216 24.72 6.98 5.56
C SER A 216 26.24 7.16 5.63
N SER A 217 26.69 8.42 5.75
CA SER A 217 28.07 8.75 6.11
C SER A 217 28.43 8.30 7.53
N THR A 218 27.43 8.00 8.37
CA THR A 218 27.59 7.59 9.76
C THR A 218 27.20 6.11 9.92
N PRO A 219 28.13 5.18 10.20
CA PRO A 219 27.85 3.74 10.20
C PRO A 219 26.80 3.22 11.20
N THR A 220 26.37 4.05 12.15
CA THR A 220 25.29 3.75 13.10
C THR A 220 23.91 4.20 12.63
N HIS A 221 23.83 5.00 11.57
CA HIS A 221 22.58 5.63 11.09
C HIS A 221 21.98 4.88 9.90
N TYR A 222 20.65 4.85 9.82
CA TYR A 222 19.92 4.56 8.60
C TYR A 222 19.67 5.86 7.85
N LEU A 223 20.14 5.94 6.60
CA LEU A 223 19.74 6.95 5.63
C LEU A 223 18.69 6.35 4.70
N ILE A 224 17.48 6.89 4.74
CA ILE A 224 16.36 6.47 3.90
C ILE A 224 15.93 7.66 3.06
N GLY A 225 15.64 7.45 1.78
CA GLY A 225 15.18 8.54 0.92
C GLY A 225 14.32 8.10 -0.25
N ALA A 226 13.77 9.09 -0.94
CA ALA A 226 13.10 8.93 -2.22
C ALA A 226 13.16 10.23 -3.01
N ARG A 227 12.92 10.12 -4.32
CA ARG A 227 12.61 11.22 -5.20
C ARG A 227 11.37 10.88 -6.02
N ASP A 228 10.63 11.90 -6.44
CA ASP A 228 9.36 11.77 -7.17
C ASP A 228 8.37 10.78 -6.52
N VAL A 229 8.02 11.00 -5.25
CA VAL A 229 6.97 10.21 -4.55
C VAL A 229 5.94 11.08 -3.86
N GLN A 230 4.68 10.65 -3.85
CA GLN A 230 3.62 11.30 -3.06
C GLN A 230 3.90 11.18 -1.56
N VAL A 231 3.56 12.20 -0.77
CA VAL A 231 3.85 12.26 0.67
C VAL A 231 3.22 11.08 1.43
N VAL A 232 2.02 10.64 1.04
CA VAL A 232 1.37 9.42 1.57
C VAL A 232 2.21 8.14 1.43
N THR A 233 3.07 8.04 0.42
CA THR A 233 4.01 6.91 0.26
C THR A 233 5.12 6.95 1.31
N ILE A 234 5.55 8.16 1.69
CA ILE A 234 6.55 8.39 2.74
C ILE A 234 5.91 8.10 4.11
N THR A 235 4.73 8.67 4.41
CA THR A 235 4.06 8.49 5.71
C THR A 235 3.70 7.03 5.97
N ASN A 236 3.12 6.33 4.99
CA ASN A 236 2.72 4.92 5.18
C ASN A 236 3.90 4.00 5.57
N ALA A 237 5.13 4.34 5.16
CA ALA A 237 6.34 3.60 5.52
C ALA A 237 6.97 4.02 6.86
N MET A 238 6.67 5.22 7.38
CA MET A 238 7.15 5.68 8.70
C MET A 238 6.75 4.73 9.83
N ALA A 239 5.59 4.06 9.72
CA ALA A 239 5.14 3.05 10.67
C ALA A 239 6.16 1.93 10.90
N SER A 240 6.83 1.49 9.82
CA SER A 240 7.84 0.42 9.85
C SER A 240 9.24 0.93 10.17
N TRP A 241 9.62 2.11 9.66
CA TRP A 241 10.95 2.69 9.94
C TRP A 241 11.14 3.14 11.39
N GLY A 242 10.06 3.57 12.04
CA GLY A 242 10.09 4.08 13.41
C GLY A 242 9.68 3.10 14.51
N ASP A 243 9.39 1.84 14.17
CA ASP A 243 8.84 0.83 15.11
C ASP A 243 7.60 1.38 15.88
N LEU A 244 6.70 2.06 15.16
CA LEU A 244 5.63 2.86 15.79
C LEU A 244 4.43 2.03 16.29
N GLY A 245 4.37 0.74 15.94
CA GLY A 245 3.28 -0.18 16.28
C GLY A 245 1.88 0.21 15.77
N ARG A 246 1.79 1.27 14.93
CA ARG A 246 0.52 1.87 14.46
C ARG A 246 0.70 2.47 13.07
N PRO A 247 -0.35 2.49 12.22
CA PRO A 247 -0.31 3.18 10.94
C PRO A 247 -0.06 4.69 11.11
N VAL A 248 0.61 5.28 10.11
CA VAL A 248 0.81 6.73 10.02
C VAL A 248 0.00 7.26 8.83
N VAL A 249 -0.91 8.18 9.10
CA VAL A 249 -1.82 8.79 8.12
C VAL A 249 -1.31 10.17 7.73
N ASP A 250 -1.29 10.47 6.42
CA ASP A 250 -0.92 11.80 5.92
C ASP A 250 -1.99 12.84 6.28
N GLN A 251 -1.60 13.84 7.08
CA GLN A 251 -2.35 15.06 7.38
C GLN A 251 -1.45 16.29 7.18
N THR A 252 -0.45 16.20 6.29
CA THR A 252 0.52 17.28 6.06
C THR A 252 -0.07 18.44 5.26
N GLY A 253 -1.11 18.17 4.46
CA GLY A 253 -1.70 19.12 3.51
C GLY A 253 -0.82 19.40 2.29
N LEU A 254 0.27 18.65 2.10
CA LEU A 254 1.16 18.76 0.95
C LEU A 254 0.54 18.07 -0.27
N THR A 255 0.80 18.60 -1.47
CA THR A 255 0.25 18.08 -2.73
C THR A 255 1.33 18.00 -3.81
N GLY A 256 1.18 17.04 -4.73
CA GLY A 256 2.24 16.68 -5.69
C GLY A 256 3.26 15.70 -5.12
N ASN A 257 4.33 15.49 -5.88
CA ASN A 257 5.42 14.58 -5.53
C ASN A 257 6.57 15.33 -4.84
N TYR A 258 7.33 14.63 -4.00
CA TYR A 258 8.38 15.17 -3.14
C TYR A 258 9.66 14.34 -3.24
N ASP A 259 10.80 15.02 -3.04
CA ASP A 259 12.07 14.41 -2.68
C ASP A 259 12.21 14.46 -1.15
N PHE A 260 12.61 13.34 -0.53
CA PHE A 260 12.95 13.32 0.89
C PHE A 260 14.24 12.55 1.18
N ALA A 261 14.89 12.94 2.27
CA ALA A 261 15.97 12.17 2.90
C ALA A 261 15.85 12.26 4.42
N LEU A 262 15.78 11.10 5.08
CA LEU A 262 15.65 10.93 6.52
C LEU A 262 16.86 10.13 7.02
N ASP A 263 17.70 10.75 7.84
CA ASP A 263 18.87 10.12 8.45
C ASP A 263 18.65 10.02 9.97
N PHE A 264 18.70 8.82 10.54
CA PHE A 264 18.38 8.59 11.94
C PHE A 264 19.08 7.35 12.51
N ILE A 265 19.27 7.32 13.83
CA ILE A 265 19.69 6.10 14.52
C ILE A 265 18.46 5.19 14.69
N PRO A 266 18.45 3.98 14.10
CA PRO A 266 17.38 3.03 14.32
C PRO A 266 17.46 2.46 15.74
N LYS A 267 16.29 2.17 16.32
CA LYS A 267 16.17 1.32 17.52
C LYS A 267 16.67 -0.07 17.16
N ARG A 268 17.91 -0.39 17.55
CA ARG A 268 18.50 -1.72 17.36
C ARG A 268 17.76 -2.74 18.25
N ALA A 269 17.65 -3.98 17.78
CA ALA A 269 17.43 -5.12 18.66
C ALA A 269 18.64 -5.26 19.62
N ASP A 270 18.44 -5.87 20.77
CA ASP A 270 19.49 -6.00 21.79
C ASP A 270 20.77 -6.63 21.21
N PRO A 271 21.96 -6.05 21.44
CA PRO A 271 23.20 -6.57 20.90
C PRO A 271 23.51 -7.99 21.40
N PRO A 272 24.17 -8.86 20.60
CA PRO A 272 24.58 -10.18 21.04
C PRO A 272 25.42 -10.12 22.34
N PRO A 273 25.20 -11.03 23.31
CA PRO A 273 25.87 -10.98 24.61
C PRO A 273 27.40 -10.86 24.50
N GLY A 274 27.96 -9.85 25.15
CA GLY A 274 29.40 -9.56 25.14
C GLY A 274 29.83 -8.48 24.13
N THR A 275 28.94 -7.98 23.27
CA THR A 275 29.21 -6.72 22.55
C THR A 275 28.97 -5.50 23.45
N PRO A 276 29.76 -4.42 23.35
CA PRO A 276 29.52 -3.20 24.12
C PRO A 276 28.15 -2.61 23.82
N ALA A 277 27.41 -2.23 24.86
CA ALA A 277 26.14 -1.53 24.69
C ALA A 277 26.36 -0.21 23.92
N PRO A 278 25.49 0.15 22.97
CA PRO A 278 25.52 1.47 22.36
C PRO A 278 25.24 2.55 23.42
N PRO A 279 25.67 3.82 23.21
CA PRO A 279 25.40 4.92 24.12
C PRO A 279 23.91 5.03 24.49
N THR A 280 23.62 5.26 25.77
CA THR A 280 22.26 5.44 26.28
C THR A 280 21.77 6.87 26.10
N GLU A 281 20.51 6.98 25.66
CA GLU A 281 19.66 8.17 25.48
C GLU A 281 20.24 9.57 25.83
N GLY A 282 20.61 10.34 24.82
CA GLY A 282 20.85 11.80 24.94
C GLY A 282 21.11 12.48 23.60
N GLU A 283 20.30 13.47 23.23
CA GLU A 283 20.37 14.37 22.04
C GLU A 283 20.57 13.77 20.63
N GLU A 284 20.87 12.48 20.48
CA GLU A 284 21.06 11.81 19.19
C GLU A 284 19.77 11.73 18.34
N PRO A 285 19.88 11.74 16.99
CA PRO A 285 18.74 11.77 16.09
C PRO A 285 18.03 10.42 15.98
N ASN A 286 17.26 10.07 17.00
CA ASN A 286 16.26 9.00 16.91
C ASN A 286 15.18 9.32 15.85
N PHE A 287 14.41 8.31 15.46
CA PHE A 287 13.40 8.44 14.38
C PHE A 287 12.44 9.64 14.56
N LEU A 288 11.86 9.83 15.75
CA LEU A 288 10.90 10.91 15.99
C LEU A 288 11.56 12.30 15.97
N TYR A 289 12.80 12.40 16.47
CA TYR A 289 13.61 13.61 16.36
C TYR A 289 13.92 13.94 14.89
N ALA A 290 14.31 12.94 14.10
CA ALA A 290 14.67 13.12 12.69
C ALA A 290 13.45 13.50 11.82
N VAL A 291 12.30 12.86 12.02
CA VAL A 291 11.03 13.24 11.35
C VAL A 291 10.65 14.70 11.68
N ARG A 292 10.86 15.14 12.93
CA ARG A 292 10.59 16.51 13.38
C ARG A 292 11.56 17.56 12.83
N THR A 293 12.85 17.25 12.76
CA THR A 293 13.91 18.22 12.42
C THR A 293 14.27 18.23 10.94
N GLN A 294 14.25 17.08 10.26
CA GLN A 294 14.66 16.95 8.85
C GLN A 294 13.47 17.03 7.89
N LEU A 295 12.34 16.39 8.22
CA LEU A 295 11.12 16.42 7.39
C LEU A 295 10.13 17.51 7.81
N GLY A 296 10.32 18.10 9.00
CA GLY A 296 9.44 19.15 9.53
C GLY A 296 8.06 18.63 9.94
N MET A 297 7.92 17.33 10.21
CA MET A 297 6.66 16.69 10.58
C MET A 297 6.58 16.34 12.06
N LYS A 298 5.39 16.45 12.65
CA LYS A 298 5.04 15.87 13.96
C LYS A 298 4.10 14.69 13.74
N LEU A 299 4.23 13.67 14.59
CA LEU A 299 3.33 12.51 14.61
C LEU A 299 2.41 12.63 15.82
N GLU A 300 1.12 12.89 15.60
CA GLU A 300 0.13 13.05 16.68
C GLU A 300 -0.76 11.82 16.82
N ALA A 301 -0.89 11.27 18.03
CA ALA A 301 -1.76 10.11 18.27
C ALA A 301 -3.24 10.50 18.12
N GLN A 302 -3.94 9.85 17.20
CA GLN A 302 -5.36 10.05 16.91
C GLN A 302 -6.10 8.70 16.82
N LYS A 303 -7.44 8.75 16.72
CA LYS A 303 -8.26 7.63 16.24
C LYS A 303 -8.99 8.08 14.98
N GLN A 304 -8.89 7.29 13.91
CA GLN A 304 -9.51 7.61 12.62
C GLN A 304 -10.03 6.35 11.93
N PRO A 305 -11.04 6.48 11.05
CA PRO A 305 -11.41 5.40 10.13
C PRO A 305 -10.26 5.16 9.14
N VAL A 306 -9.78 3.92 9.06
CA VAL A 306 -8.82 3.48 8.04
C VAL A 306 -9.37 2.25 7.32
N GLU A 307 -9.07 2.12 6.04
CA GLU A 307 -9.41 0.91 5.28
C GLU A 307 -8.45 -0.23 5.67
N VAL A 308 -9.02 -1.34 6.15
CA VAL A 308 -8.31 -2.60 6.37
C VAL A 308 -8.69 -3.59 5.29
N LEU A 309 -7.70 -4.31 4.76
CA LEU A 309 -7.94 -5.49 3.93
C LEU A 309 -8.24 -6.67 4.86
N LEU A 310 -9.33 -7.37 4.61
CA LEU A 310 -9.79 -8.52 5.38
C LEU A 310 -9.81 -9.76 4.50
N LEU A 311 -9.49 -10.91 5.09
CA LEU A 311 -9.54 -12.21 4.45
C LEU A 311 -10.92 -12.83 4.63
N ASP A 312 -11.58 -13.19 3.52
CA ASP A 312 -12.84 -13.93 3.53
C ASP A 312 -12.60 -15.44 3.39
N HIS A 313 -11.72 -15.83 2.47
CA HIS A 313 -11.41 -17.22 2.16
C HIS A 313 -10.02 -17.37 1.53
N ILE A 314 -9.33 -18.47 1.84
CA ILE A 314 -8.13 -18.94 1.12
C ILE A 314 -7.98 -20.45 1.29
N ASP A 315 -7.87 -21.16 0.17
CA ASP A 315 -7.52 -22.58 0.13
C ASP A 315 -6.00 -22.77 0.04
N HIS A 316 -5.53 -24.00 0.25
CA HIS A 316 -4.18 -24.38 -0.16
C HIS A 316 -4.02 -24.27 -1.69
N LEU A 317 -2.77 -24.32 -2.18
CA LEU A 317 -2.47 -24.31 -3.60
C LEU A 317 -3.24 -25.41 -4.33
N SER A 318 -4.04 -25.03 -5.33
CA SER A 318 -4.76 -25.96 -6.19
C SER A 318 -3.81 -26.80 -7.05
N ASP A 319 -3.93 -28.12 -7.01
CA ASP A 319 -3.31 -29.02 -7.99
C ASP A 319 -3.79 -28.65 -9.42
N ASN A 320 -2.85 -28.36 -10.32
CA ASN A 320 -3.06 -28.14 -11.77
C ASN A 320 -1.92 -28.80 -12.56
#